data_AF-A0A2V6M4B7-F1
#
_entry.id   AF-A0A2V6M4B7-F1
#
_cell.length_a   1.000
_cell.length_b   1.000
_cell.length_c   1.000
_cell.angle_alpha   90.00
_cell.angle_beta   90.00
_cell.angle_gamma   90.00
#
_symmetry.space_group_name_H-M   'P 1'
#
loop_
_entity.id
_entity.type
_entity.pdbx_description
1 polymer ?
#
loop_
_entity_poly.entity_id
_entity_poly.type
_entity_poly.pdbx_seq_one_letter_code
_entity_poly.pdbx_strand_id
1 'polypeptide(L)'
;MISQYDTFTSYQVNVDANHQNIVGDSANECVISVDPTDGNKMTIVWRQFNDVTSNFRQGGWGYTTDAGIMWTFPGVLENNVFRSDPVSNSDETGNFFYLSLQSNVQQSFFCDDLWRSTNGGQSWTLLSGERGGGGGDKEWFTIDKTNGPG
;
A
#
# COMPACT_ATOMS: atom_id res chain seq x y z
N MET A 1 3.44 11.52 13.93
CA MET A 1 3.99 11.32 15.30
C MET A 1 5.41 10.76 15.21
N ILE A 2 6.34 11.26 16.02
CA ILE A 2 7.73 10.75 16.11
C ILE A 2 7.90 10.15 17.51
N SER A 3 8.43 8.92 17.59
CA SER A 3 8.80 8.26 18.84
C SER A 3 10.29 7.99 18.84
N GLN A 4 10.97 8.23 19.97
CA GLN A 4 12.41 8.00 20.12
C GLN A 4 12.67 7.04 21.27
N TYR A 5 13.52 6.06 21.02
CA TYR A 5 14.02 5.11 22.02
C TYR A 5 15.52 4.90 21.77
N ASP A 6 16.37 5.37 22.68
CA ASP A 6 17.83 5.42 22.51
C ASP A 6 18.24 6.03 21.15
N THR A 7 18.94 5.26 20.31
CA THR A 7 19.37 5.68 18.96
C THR A 7 18.31 5.45 17.89
N PHE A 8 17.17 4.84 18.22
CA PHE A 8 16.11 4.54 17.28
C PHE A 8 15.07 5.65 17.25
N THR A 9 14.74 6.11 16.04
CA THR A 9 13.61 7.01 15.78
C THR A 9 12.58 6.28 14.93
N SER A 10 11.34 6.26 15.40
CA SER A 10 10.19 5.72 14.67
C SER A 10 9.32 6.86 14.17
N TYR A 11 8.94 6.76 12.89
CA TYR A 11 8.03 7.68 12.23
C TYR A 11 6.70 6.98 11.98
N GLN A 12 5.60 7.61 12.40
CA GLN A 12 4.26 7.11 12.09
C GLN A 12 3.91 7.42 10.63
N VAL A 13 3.36 6.41 9.93
CA VAL A 13 3.08 6.47 8.48
C VAL A 13 1.64 6.85 8.18
N ASN A 14 0.67 6.11 8.74
CA ASN A 14 -0.75 6.44 8.58
C ASN A 14 -1.10 7.61 9.50
N VAL A 15 -1.02 8.82 8.96
CA VAL A 15 -1.23 10.09 9.65
C VAL A 15 -2.18 10.97 8.85
N ASP A 16 -2.86 11.88 9.52
CA ASP A 16 -3.71 12.88 8.86
C ASP A 16 -2.88 13.96 8.14
N ALA A 17 -3.57 14.90 7.49
CA ALA A 17 -2.93 16.03 6.78
C ALA A 17 -2.13 16.97 7.70
N ASN A 18 -2.28 16.87 9.02
CA ASN A 18 -1.50 17.61 10.02
C ASN A 18 -0.38 16.75 10.64
N HIS A 19 -0.11 15.56 10.08
CA HIS A 19 0.86 14.57 10.57
C HIS A 19 0.55 14.00 11.98
N GLN A 20 -0.72 14.01 12.35
CA GLN A 20 -1.22 13.50 13.61
C GLN A 20 -1.80 12.09 13.46
N ASN A 21 -1.97 11.41 14.60
CA ASN A 21 -2.61 10.11 14.63
C ASN A 21 -4.09 10.22 14.21
N ILE A 22 -4.55 9.28 13.39
CA ILE A 22 -5.95 9.21 12.95
C ILE A 22 -6.73 8.40 14.00
N VAL A 23 -7.55 9.06 14.81
CA VAL A 23 -8.32 8.40 15.87
C VAL A 23 -9.44 7.56 15.27
N GLY A 24 -9.56 6.31 15.70
CA GLY A 24 -10.57 5.37 15.23
C GLY A 24 -10.13 4.56 13.99
N ASP A 25 -9.01 4.92 13.37
CA ASP A 25 -8.37 4.12 12.33
C ASP A 25 -7.82 2.81 12.89
N SER A 26 -8.00 1.71 12.16
CA SER A 26 -7.43 0.41 12.52
C SER A 26 -6.66 -0.23 11.37
N ALA A 27 -5.91 0.59 10.62
CA ALA A 27 -5.05 0.14 9.54
C ALA A 27 -4.08 -0.95 9.99
N ASN A 28 -3.91 -1.99 9.17
CA ASN A 28 -3.09 -3.16 9.51
C ASN A 28 -2.66 -3.94 8.24
N GLU A 29 -1.89 -5.03 8.44
CA GLU A 29 -1.31 -5.85 7.36
C GLU A 29 -0.54 -4.97 6.34
N CYS A 30 0.46 -4.26 6.84
CA CYS A 30 1.23 -3.34 6.00
C CYS A 30 2.40 -4.01 5.28
N VAL A 31 2.73 -3.49 4.09
CA VAL A 31 3.88 -3.91 3.28
C VAL A 31 4.62 -2.66 2.79
N ILE A 32 5.95 -2.65 2.90
CA ILE A 32 6.81 -1.56 2.45
C ILE A 32 7.51 -1.91 1.13
N SER A 33 7.60 -0.92 0.25
CA SER A 33 8.42 -0.92 -0.96
C SER A 33 9.33 0.29 -0.98
N VAL A 34 10.52 0.12 -1.53
CA VAL A 34 11.56 1.16 -1.63
C VAL A 34 12.03 1.23 -3.06
N ASP A 35 12.16 2.44 -3.61
CA ASP A 35 12.75 2.66 -4.93
C ASP A 35 14.25 2.30 -4.86
N PRO A 36 14.73 1.28 -5.60
CA PRO A 36 16.13 0.90 -5.56
C PRO A 36 17.06 1.92 -6.23
N THR A 37 16.51 2.87 -7.01
CA THR A 37 17.25 3.93 -7.69
C THR A 37 17.30 5.24 -6.88
N ASP A 38 16.40 5.41 -5.92
CA ASP A 38 16.29 6.60 -5.07
C ASP A 38 15.65 6.25 -3.71
N GLY A 39 16.48 5.90 -2.72
CA GLY A 39 16.03 5.50 -1.39
C GLY A 39 15.23 6.55 -0.61
N ASN A 40 15.12 7.79 -1.12
CA ASN A 40 14.21 8.77 -0.54
C ASN A 40 12.74 8.45 -0.83
N LYS A 41 12.47 7.67 -1.88
CA LYS A 41 11.11 7.27 -2.29
C LYS A 41 10.77 5.91 -1.73
N MET A 42 9.76 5.87 -0.87
CA MET A 42 9.23 4.65 -0.30
C MET A 42 7.71 4.71 -0.29
N THR A 43 7.08 3.55 -0.31
CA THR A 43 5.63 3.42 -0.18
C THR A 43 5.31 2.32 0.81
N ILE A 44 4.35 2.55 1.68
CA ILE A 44 3.74 1.51 2.50
C ILE A 44 2.29 1.39 2.08
N VAL A 45 1.85 0.16 1.82
CA VAL A 45 0.45 -0.19 1.54
C VAL A 45 -0.12 -0.94 2.73
N TRP A 46 -1.43 -0.87 2.97
CA TRP A 46 -2.10 -1.52 4.11
C TRP A 46 -3.60 -1.74 3.85
N ARG A 47 -4.23 -2.55 4.70
CA ARG A 47 -5.70 -2.60 4.79
C ARG A 47 -6.18 -1.39 5.56
N GLN A 48 -6.89 -0.49 4.90
CA GLN A 48 -7.40 0.75 5.48
C GLN A 48 -8.78 0.52 6.09
N PHE A 49 -8.92 0.79 7.39
CA PHE A 49 -10.18 0.75 8.13
C PHE A 49 -10.44 2.12 8.73
N ASN A 50 -11.57 2.73 8.39
CA ASN A 50 -11.92 4.07 8.88
C ASN A 50 -12.48 4.06 10.32
N ASP A 51 -12.92 2.89 10.81
CA ASP A 51 -13.53 2.74 12.12
C ASP A 51 -13.23 1.34 12.68
N VAL A 52 -12.66 1.29 13.89
CA VAL A 52 -12.39 0.08 14.68
C VAL A 52 -13.61 -0.83 14.90
N THR A 53 -14.83 -0.32 14.74
CA THR A 53 -16.08 -1.08 14.89
C THR A 53 -16.56 -1.73 13.59
N SER A 54 -15.90 -1.47 12.46
CA SER A 54 -16.27 -1.96 11.14
C SER A 54 -15.25 -2.95 10.58
N ASN A 55 -15.72 -4.00 9.91
CA ASN A 55 -14.85 -4.90 9.15
C ASN A 55 -14.64 -4.45 7.69
N PHE A 56 -15.31 -3.37 7.27
CA PHE A 56 -15.14 -2.80 5.94
C PHE A 56 -13.75 -2.18 5.83
N ARG A 57 -13.05 -2.55 4.76
CA ARG A 57 -11.66 -2.18 4.53
C ARG A 57 -11.39 -1.88 3.07
N GLN A 58 -10.42 -1.02 2.84
CA GLN A 58 -10.04 -0.53 1.52
C GLN A 58 -8.53 -0.67 1.33
N GLY A 59 -8.04 -0.50 0.10
CA GLY A 59 -6.62 -0.51 -0.19
C GLY A 59 -6.00 0.86 0.11
N GLY A 60 -5.40 1.02 1.28
CA GLY A 60 -4.75 2.27 1.69
C GLY A 60 -3.26 2.27 1.34
N TRP A 61 -2.68 3.45 1.16
CA TRP A 61 -1.24 3.59 1.01
C TRP A 61 -0.76 4.96 1.49
N GLY A 62 0.54 5.04 1.80
CA GLY A 62 1.24 6.26 2.12
C GLY A 62 2.61 6.26 1.48
N TYR A 63 3.10 7.43 1.12
CA TYR A 63 4.41 7.59 0.49
C TYR A 63 5.28 8.60 1.21
N THR A 64 6.58 8.50 0.99
CA THR A 64 7.60 9.46 1.42
C THR A 64 8.48 9.81 0.23
N THR A 65 9.04 11.02 0.27
CA THR A 65 10.07 11.50 -0.67
C THR A 65 11.32 11.99 0.08
N ASP A 66 11.44 11.65 1.37
CA ASP A 66 12.52 12.09 2.27
C ASP A 66 13.02 10.96 3.17
N ALA A 67 13.09 9.74 2.61
CA ALA A 67 13.63 8.55 3.26
C ALA A 67 12.88 8.16 4.55
N GLY A 68 11.57 8.42 4.59
CA GLY A 68 10.68 8.01 5.66
C GLY A 68 10.60 8.96 6.85
N ILE A 69 11.12 10.19 6.72
CA ILE A 69 11.03 11.22 7.77
C ILE A 69 9.61 11.82 7.80
N MET A 70 9.01 12.08 6.64
CA MET A 70 7.62 12.49 6.48
C MET A 70 6.86 11.51 5.59
N TRP A 71 5.62 11.24 5.97
CA TRP A 71 4.71 10.36 5.23
C TRP A 71 3.44 11.12 4.87
N THR A 72 3.03 10.98 3.61
CA THR A 72 1.77 11.52 3.09
C THR A 72 0.80 10.36 2.89
N PHE A 73 -0.40 10.47 3.46
CA PHE A 73 -1.53 9.57 3.20
C PHE A 73 -2.50 10.22 2.19
N PRO A 74 -2.50 9.80 0.91
CA PRO A 74 -3.35 10.45 -0.10
C PRO A 74 -4.80 9.93 -0.09
N GLY A 75 -5.02 8.76 0.50
CA GLY A 75 -6.30 8.07 0.53
C GLY A 75 -6.20 6.60 0.12
N VAL A 76 -7.24 6.11 -0.53
CA VAL A 76 -7.49 4.69 -0.82
C VAL A 76 -7.61 4.47 -2.33
N LEU A 77 -7.23 3.28 -2.82
CA LEU A 77 -7.14 3.00 -4.26
C LEU A 77 -8.45 3.33 -4.97
N GLU A 78 -9.54 2.91 -4.35
CA GLU A 78 -10.90 3.20 -4.77
C GLU A 78 -11.79 3.44 -3.54
N ASN A 79 -12.57 4.51 -3.60
CA ASN A 79 -13.45 4.88 -2.50
C ASN A 79 -14.64 3.92 -2.42
N ASN A 80 -14.96 3.44 -1.21
CA ASN A 80 -16.05 2.51 -0.94
C ASN A 80 -15.96 1.15 -1.65
N VAL A 81 -14.77 0.74 -2.10
CA VAL A 81 -14.53 -0.60 -2.65
C VAL A 81 -13.79 -1.45 -1.64
N PHE A 82 -14.34 -2.62 -1.32
CA PHE A 82 -13.72 -3.53 -0.37
C PHE A 82 -12.46 -4.14 -0.97
N ARG A 83 -11.32 -3.84 -0.35
CA ARG A 83 -9.98 -4.27 -0.78
C ARG A 83 -9.16 -4.72 0.42
N SER A 84 -8.44 -5.82 0.27
CA SER A 84 -7.67 -6.47 1.32
C SER A 84 -6.27 -6.84 0.84
N ASP A 85 -5.53 -7.47 1.74
CA ASP A 85 -4.35 -8.31 1.51
C ASP A 85 -3.27 -7.65 0.65
N PRO A 86 -2.88 -6.42 1.00
CA PRO A 86 -2.04 -5.64 0.13
C PRO A 86 -0.65 -6.25 0.01
N VAL A 87 -0.19 -6.41 -1.22
CA VAL A 87 1.20 -6.77 -1.52
C VAL A 87 1.81 -5.68 -2.39
N SER A 88 3.04 -5.28 -2.08
CA SER A 88 3.74 -4.28 -2.87
C SER A 88 5.21 -4.62 -3.03
N ASN A 89 5.77 -4.24 -4.19
CA ASN A 89 7.19 -4.31 -4.48
C ASN A 89 7.56 -3.22 -5.50
N SER A 90 8.84 -2.90 -5.63
CA SER A 90 9.38 -2.05 -6.68
C SER A 90 10.15 -2.86 -7.73
N ASP A 91 10.19 -2.40 -8.98
CA ASP A 91 11.09 -2.92 -9.99
C ASP A 91 12.47 -2.22 -9.95
N GLU A 92 13.41 -2.72 -10.75
CA GLU A 92 14.77 -2.19 -10.88
C GLU A 92 14.85 -0.78 -11.47
N THR A 93 13.77 -0.28 -12.07
CA THR A 93 13.70 1.08 -12.65
C THR A 93 13.02 2.10 -11.73
N GLY A 94 12.58 1.68 -10.54
CA GLY A 94 11.93 2.56 -9.56
C GLY A 94 10.41 2.67 -9.73
N ASN A 95 9.77 1.84 -10.56
CA ASN A 95 8.31 1.75 -10.53
C ASN A 95 7.87 0.92 -9.33
N PHE A 96 6.71 1.26 -8.79
CA PHE A 96 6.09 0.56 -7.68
C PHE A 96 4.86 -0.20 -8.18
N PHE A 97 4.63 -1.37 -7.60
CA PHE A 97 3.48 -2.22 -7.89
C PHE A 97 2.73 -2.51 -6.60
N TYR A 98 1.40 -2.51 -6.68
CA TYR A 98 0.48 -2.80 -5.59
C TYR A 98 -0.55 -3.80 -6.09
N LEU A 99 -0.45 -5.04 -5.63
CA LEU A 99 -1.45 -6.08 -5.82
C LEU A 99 -2.47 -6.01 -4.68
N SER A 100 -3.75 -6.03 -5.03
CA SER A 100 -4.84 -5.91 -4.07
C SER A 100 -5.99 -6.86 -4.40
N LEU A 101 -6.32 -7.73 -3.44
CA LEU A 101 -7.54 -8.53 -3.41
C LEU A 101 -8.77 -7.63 -3.27
N GLN A 102 -9.66 -7.66 -4.26
CA GLN A 102 -10.98 -7.06 -4.19
C GLN A 102 -12.03 -8.12 -3.84
N SER A 103 -13.00 -7.73 -3.01
CA SER A 103 -14.13 -8.57 -2.62
C SER A 103 -15.36 -7.72 -2.25
N ASN A 104 -16.31 -8.30 -1.52
CA ASN A 104 -17.31 -7.58 -0.73
C ASN A 104 -17.14 -7.92 0.76
N VAL A 105 -17.95 -7.28 1.60
CA VAL A 105 -17.92 -7.50 3.06
C VAL A 105 -18.21 -8.96 3.44
N GLN A 106 -19.04 -9.65 2.67
CA GLN A 106 -19.38 -11.07 2.84
C GLN A 106 -18.30 -12.02 2.30
N GLN A 107 -17.25 -11.47 1.68
CA GLN A 107 -16.15 -12.22 1.06
C GLN A 107 -16.64 -13.29 0.07
N SER A 108 -17.66 -12.95 -0.72
CA SER A 108 -18.36 -13.91 -1.60
C SER A 108 -17.75 -14.03 -3.01
N PHE A 109 -16.72 -13.24 -3.32
CA PHE A 109 -15.95 -13.30 -4.55
C PHE A 109 -14.54 -12.81 -4.30
N PHE A 110 -13.59 -13.20 -5.15
CA PHE A 110 -12.22 -12.72 -5.05
C PHE A 110 -11.70 -12.41 -6.46
N CYS A 111 -11.07 -11.26 -6.60
CA CYS A 111 -10.30 -10.92 -7.78
C CYS A 111 -9.12 -10.05 -7.40
N ASP A 112 -7.99 -10.28 -8.05
CA ASP A 112 -6.77 -9.56 -7.75
C ASP A 112 -6.54 -8.51 -8.82
N ASP A 113 -6.31 -7.27 -8.36
CA ASP A 113 -5.95 -6.17 -9.25
C ASP A 113 -4.51 -5.72 -9.00
N LEU A 114 -3.78 -5.54 -10.10
CA LEU A 114 -2.43 -5.01 -10.08
C LEU A 114 -2.47 -3.52 -10.43
N TRP A 115 -1.87 -2.71 -9.57
CA TRP A 115 -1.74 -1.28 -9.72
C TRP A 115 -0.26 -0.92 -9.87
N ARG A 116 0.03 0.14 -10.63
CA ARG A 116 1.39 0.67 -10.79
C ARG A 116 1.47 2.14 -10.48
N SER A 117 2.55 2.53 -9.83
CA SER A 117 2.97 3.92 -9.64
C SER A 117 4.31 4.14 -10.34
N THR A 118 4.42 5.22 -11.09
CA THR A 118 5.67 5.68 -11.75
C THR A 118 6.24 6.94 -11.10
N ASN A 119 5.71 7.35 -9.94
CA ASN A 119 6.05 8.61 -9.27
C ASN A 119 6.34 8.44 -7.76
N GLY A 120 6.91 7.30 -7.37
CA GLY A 120 7.30 7.07 -5.96
C GLY A 120 6.15 6.74 -5.01
N GLY A 121 5.01 6.29 -5.53
CA GLY A 121 3.82 5.91 -4.75
C GLY A 121 2.82 7.03 -4.55
N GLN A 122 3.00 8.18 -5.20
CA GLN A 122 2.10 9.31 -5.03
C GLN A 122 0.73 9.07 -5.65
N SER A 123 0.68 8.33 -6.76
CA SER A 123 -0.56 7.97 -7.44
C SER A 123 -0.45 6.61 -8.12
N TRP A 124 -1.57 5.89 -8.18
CA TRP A 124 -1.64 4.54 -8.73
C TRP A 124 -2.53 4.47 -9.97
N THR A 125 -2.10 3.70 -10.97
CA THR A 125 -2.86 3.38 -12.17
C THR A 125 -3.16 1.89 -12.19
N LEU A 126 -4.43 1.53 -12.35
CA LEU A 126 -4.86 0.14 -12.51
C LEU A 126 -4.27 -0.45 -13.80
N LEU A 127 -3.60 -1.60 -13.70
CA LEU A 127 -3.02 -2.33 -14.83
C LEU A 127 -3.84 -3.56 -15.23
N SER A 128 -4.45 -4.25 -14.27
CA SER A 128 -5.36 -5.36 -14.56
C SER A 128 -6.63 -4.81 -15.21
N GLY A 129 -7.11 -5.45 -16.28
CA GLY A 129 -8.42 -5.10 -16.84
C GLY A 129 -9.51 -5.53 -15.86
N GLU A 130 -10.10 -4.58 -15.13
CA GLU A 130 -11.32 -4.73 -14.32
C GLU A 130 -11.54 -6.15 -13.75
N ARG A 131 -10.74 -6.58 -12.76
CA ARG A 131 -10.77 -7.95 -12.18
C ARG A 131 -10.10 -9.04 -13.04
N GLY A 132 -9.06 -8.66 -13.79
CA GLY A 132 -8.39 -9.53 -14.76
C GLY A 132 -7.62 -10.72 -14.16
N GLY A 133 -7.31 -10.69 -12.86
CA GLY A 133 -6.75 -11.83 -12.13
C GLY A 133 -7.85 -12.65 -11.45
N GLY A 134 -7.92 -13.95 -11.78
CA GLY A 134 -8.66 -14.90 -10.94
C GLY A 134 -8.00 -14.93 -9.57
N GLY A 135 -8.66 -14.38 -8.56
CA GLY A 135 -8.08 -14.18 -7.24
C GLY A 135 -8.32 -15.34 -6.28
N GLY A 136 -7.86 -15.15 -5.04
CA GLY A 136 -8.08 -16.05 -3.92
C GLY A 136 -7.34 -15.55 -2.68
N ASP A 137 -7.96 -15.68 -1.52
CA ASP A 137 -7.33 -15.34 -0.24
C ASP A 137 -6.31 -16.44 0.15
N LYS A 138 -4.98 -16.21 0.20
CA LYS A 138 -4.18 -14.97 0.03
C LYS A 138 -3.35 -14.92 -1.26
N GLU A 139 -3.20 -13.73 -1.83
CA GLU A 139 -2.38 -13.44 -3.01
C GLU A 139 -0.95 -12.96 -2.68
N TRP A 140 0.00 -13.23 -3.58
CA TRP A 140 1.39 -12.79 -3.51
C TRP A 140 1.98 -12.60 -4.91
N PHE A 141 2.92 -11.67 -5.04
CA PHE A 141 3.78 -11.57 -6.22
C PHE A 141 5.24 -11.32 -5.85
N THR A 142 6.12 -11.65 -6.78
CA THR A 142 7.51 -11.20 -6.80
C THR A 142 7.81 -10.56 -8.15
N ILE A 143 8.82 -9.69 -8.18
CA ILE A 143 9.31 -9.08 -9.43
C ILE A 143 10.69 -9.64 -9.67
N ASP A 144 10.90 -10.25 -10.84
CA ASP A 144 12.25 -10.53 -11.31
C ASP A 144 12.93 -9.20 -11.63
N LYS A 145 14.01 -8.91 -10.90
CA LYS A 145 14.86 -7.71 -11.08
C LYS A 145 16.11 -8.02 -11.90
N THR A 146 16.22 -9.24 -12.40
CA THR A 146 17.30 -9.66 -13.28
C THR A 146 16.88 -9.41 -14.73
N ASN A 147 17.85 -9.12 -15.60
CA ASN A 147 17.60 -9.06 -17.05
C ASN A 147 17.45 -10.46 -17.67
N GLY A 148 17.08 -11.46 -16.86
CA GLY A 148 16.88 -12.85 -17.27
C GLY A 148 15.43 -13.13 -17.67
N PRO A 149 15.13 -14.34 -18.15
CA PRO A 149 13.76 -14.76 -18.46
C PRO A 149 12.93 -15.13 -17.21
N GLY A 150 13.41 -14.87 -15.99
CA GLY A 150 12.91 -15.42 -14.74
C GLY A 150 13.93 -16.27 -13.99
#